data_AF-A0A933EUF9-F1
#
_entry.id   AF-A0A933EUF9-F1
#
_cell.length_a   1.000
_cell.length_b   1.000
_cell.length_c   1.000
_cell.angle_alpha   90.00
_cell.angle_beta   90.00
_cell.angle_gamma   90.00
#
_symmetry.space_group_name_H-M   'P 1'
#
loop_
_entity.id
_entity.type
_entity.pdbx_description
1 polymer ?
#
loop_
_entity_poly.entity_id
_entity_poly.type
_entity_poly.pdbx_seq_one_letter_code
_entity_poly.pdbx_strand_id
1 'polypeptide(L)'
;EEIYQDRDAFARQVREVASADMANMGMEIVSFTIRDINDDQGYLAALGMRRTAEVKRDAAIGQAQANRDAGIKSAQADREGQGARFEADTGIAESERDFKLQKAAFDQQANARRAEAELAYHLQEAKTRQEIRREEMQIEVVERQKQIEVQEQEIARREKELEATIRRPAEAERFRLETIASGEKARIVAEAEAEAEAIRLRGQAEADAIRARGTAEAEAMRLKAASWQQYGQAAMIQQLLESLPDVAAAVAQPLAKTERIVVISGGNGDSAGAGASRITGDVTKIISQMPAIVEALTGIDILGTLKDLRGVQTLRERGHGEVSATGGGHSLESANDSPGGRSTPPPS
;
A
#
# COMPACT_ATOMS: atom_id res chain seq x y z
N GLU A 1 65.68 19.51 -137.62
CA GLU A 1 65.86 18.93 -136.27
C GLU A 1 67.03 17.96 -136.20
N GLU A 2 67.27 17.16 -137.24
CA GLU A 2 68.37 16.17 -137.30
C GLU A 2 69.78 16.79 -137.16
N ILE A 3 70.03 17.95 -137.78
CA ILE A 3 71.28 18.73 -137.64
C ILE A 3 71.57 19.12 -136.17
N TYR A 4 70.53 19.25 -135.33
CA TYR A 4 70.66 19.62 -133.91
C TYR A 4 70.78 18.42 -132.98
N GLN A 5 70.08 17.32 -133.31
CA GLN A 5 70.13 16.07 -132.52
C GLN A 5 71.45 15.31 -132.72
N ASP A 6 72.03 15.37 -133.92
CA ASP A 6 73.30 14.71 -134.25
C ASP A 6 74.20 15.62 -135.10
N ARG A 7 74.96 16.48 -134.41
CA ARG A 7 75.90 17.43 -135.03
C ARG A 7 77.07 16.72 -135.73
N ASP A 8 77.46 15.56 -135.23
CA ASP A 8 78.59 14.79 -135.75
C ASP A 8 78.25 14.09 -137.06
N ALA A 9 76.99 13.70 -137.26
CA ALA A 9 76.50 13.18 -138.54
C ALA A 9 76.52 14.25 -139.65
N PHE A 10 76.01 15.47 -139.38
CA PHE A 10 75.97 16.54 -140.36
C PHE A 10 77.37 17.02 -140.80
N ALA A 11 78.31 17.17 -139.85
CA ALA A 11 79.68 17.58 -140.15
C ALA A 11 80.42 16.59 -141.10
N ARG A 12 80.14 15.28 -140.97
CA ARG A 12 80.71 14.25 -141.85
C ARG A 12 80.22 14.37 -143.29
N GLN A 13 78.91 14.57 -143.47
CA GLN A 13 78.29 14.63 -144.79
C GLN A 13 78.75 15.86 -145.60
N VAL A 14 78.88 17.02 -144.96
CA VAL A 14 79.38 18.24 -145.62
C VAL A 14 80.84 18.10 -146.02
N ARG A 15 81.67 17.50 -145.17
CA ARG A 15 83.08 17.22 -145.49
C ARG A 15 83.19 16.33 -146.73
N GLU A 16 82.39 15.27 -146.84
CA GLU A 16 82.44 14.34 -147.98
C GLU A 16 82.15 15.04 -149.31
N VAL A 17 81.10 15.86 -149.37
CA VAL A 17 80.72 16.60 -150.58
C VAL A 17 81.78 17.68 -150.92
N ALA A 18 82.21 18.47 -149.93
CA ALA A 18 83.18 19.53 -150.16
C ALA A 18 84.60 19.01 -150.47
N SER A 19 84.98 17.83 -149.94
CA SER A 19 86.27 17.21 -150.23
C SER A 19 86.41 16.85 -151.71
N ALA A 20 85.33 16.43 -152.39
CA ALA A 20 85.37 16.11 -153.82
C ALA A 20 85.61 17.37 -154.69
N ASP A 21 84.94 18.48 -154.37
CA ASP A 21 85.09 19.73 -155.11
C ASP A 21 86.42 20.42 -154.84
N MET A 22 86.92 20.39 -153.60
CA MET A 22 88.23 20.95 -153.25
C MET A 22 89.38 20.14 -153.88
N ALA A 23 89.23 18.82 -153.99
CA ALA A 23 90.22 17.95 -154.63
C ALA A 23 90.42 18.29 -156.12
N ASN A 24 89.35 18.62 -156.84
CA ASN A 24 89.43 19.07 -158.25
C ASN A 24 90.17 20.39 -158.44
N MET A 25 90.27 21.21 -157.39
CA MET A 25 91.07 22.45 -157.37
C MET A 25 92.47 22.26 -156.75
N GLY A 26 92.83 21.02 -156.37
CA GLY A 26 94.14 20.68 -155.82
C GLY A 26 94.32 20.97 -154.32
N MET A 27 93.23 21.12 -153.55
CA MET A 27 93.26 21.35 -152.10
C MET A 27 92.62 20.19 -151.31
N GLU A 28 93.12 19.89 -150.10
CA GLU A 28 92.58 18.86 -149.20
C GLU A 28 92.06 19.47 -147.89
N ILE A 29 90.85 19.07 -147.47
CA ILE A 29 90.26 19.50 -146.20
C ILE A 29 90.73 18.57 -145.07
N VAL A 30 91.60 19.06 -144.19
CA VAL A 30 92.13 18.27 -143.05
C VAL A 30 91.10 18.11 -141.92
N SER A 31 90.39 19.17 -141.57
CA SER A 31 89.39 19.15 -140.49
C SER A 31 88.24 20.11 -140.76
N PHE A 32 87.02 19.67 -140.45
CA PHE A 32 85.82 20.49 -140.47
C PHE A 32 85.14 20.35 -139.10
N THR A 33 85.00 21.45 -138.37
CA THR A 33 84.35 21.47 -137.05
C THR A 33 83.33 22.60 -137.03
N ILE A 34 82.11 22.27 -136.66
CA ILE A 34 81.04 23.24 -136.50
C ILE A 34 81.30 23.98 -135.19
N ARG A 35 81.54 25.30 -135.25
CA ARG A 35 81.77 26.12 -134.06
C ARG A 35 80.45 26.48 -133.38
N ASP A 36 79.59 27.18 -134.11
CA ASP A 36 78.32 27.67 -133.59
C ASP A 36 77.21 27.47 -134.63
N ILE A 37 76.03 27.09 -134.15
CA ILE A 37 74.81 27.06 -134.95
C ILE A 37 73.94 28.16 -134.39
N ASN A 38 73.85 29.27 -135.12
CA ASN A 38 72.97 30.36 -134.77
C ASN A 38 71.69 30.30 -135.61
N ASP A 39 70.58 30.67 -135.00
CA ASP A 39 69.27 30.73 -135.66
C ASP A 39 68.68 32.13 -135.47
N ASP A 40 68.59 32.88 -136.56
CA ASP A 40 68.10 34.27 -136.54
C ASP A 40 66.58 34.36 -136.36
N GLN A 41 65.84 33.26 -136.59
CA GLN A 41 64.37 33.19 -136.45
C GLN A 41 63.93 32.70 -135.05
N GLY A 42 64.87 32.39 -134.15
CA GLY A 42 64.59 32.10 -132.73
C GLY A 42 63.87 30.79 -132.42
N TYR A 43 63.78 29.85 -133.38
CA TYR A 43 63.15 28.54 -133.22
C TYR A 43 63.82 27.71 -132.11
N LEU A 44 65.16 27.75 -132.03
CA LEU A 44 65.92 27.01 -131.00
C LEU A 44 65.62 27.51 -129.58
N ALA A 45 65.48 28.83 -129.42
CA ALA A 45 65.15 29.43 -128.13
C ALA A 45 63.73 29.02 -127.68
N ALA A 46 62.76 29.03 -128.61
CA ALA A 46 61.39 28.61 -128.33
C ALA A 46 61.29 27.13 -127.93
N LEU A 47 62.06 26.24 -128.57
CA LEU A 47 62.12 24.82 -128.21
C LEU A 47 62.71 24.60 -126.81
N GLY A 48 63.75 25.34 -126.45
CA GLY A 48 64.38 25.31 -125.12
C GLY A 48 63.46 25.82 -124.00
N MET A 49 62.65 26.84 -124.28
CA MET A 49 61.66 27.38 -123.33
C MET A 49 60.61 26.33 -122.94
N ARG A 50 60.06 25.59 -123.92
CA ARG A 50 59.07 24.53 -123.64
C ARG A 50 59.65 23.44 -122.74
N ARG A 51 60.84 22.93 -123.07
CA ARG A 51 61.49 21.86 -122.31
C ARG A 51 61.90 22.31 -120.90
N THR A 52 62.30 23.57 -120.74
CA THR A 52 62.63 24.15 -119.44
C THR A 52 61.38 24.35 -118.58
N ALA A 53 60.25 24.76 -119.18
CA ALA A 53 58.98 24.87 -118.48
C ALA A 53 58.41 23.50 -118.06
N GLU A 54 58.56 22.48 -118.90
CA GLU A 54 58.23 21.08 -118.58
C GLU A 54 59.05 20.60 -117.37
N VAL A 55 60.38 20.73 -117.42
CA VAL A 55 61.25 20.34 -116.30
C VAL A 55 60.95 21.12 -115.01
N LYS A 56 60.70 22.43 -115.10
CA LYS A 56 60.31 23.24 -113.92
C LYS A 56 58.97 22.81 -113.34
N ARG A 57 57.99 22.47 -114.18
CA ARG A 57 56.68 21.95 -113.76
C ARG A 57 56.85 20.61 -113.06
N ASP A 58 57.59 19.69 -113.65
CA ASP A 58 57.79 18.35 -113.09
C ASP A 58 58.60 18.42 -111.78
N ALA A 59 59.60 19.30 -111.70
CA ALA A 59 60.32 19.57 -110.45
C ALA A 59 59.39 20.15 -109.37
N ALA A 60 58.51 21.09 -109.72
CA ALA A 60 57.54 21.66 -108.77
C ALA A 60 56.52 20.61 -108.29
N ILE A 61 56.04 19.74 -109.19
CA ILE A 61 55.15 18.62 -108.84
C ILE A 61 55.88 17.64 -107.93
N GLY A 62 57.12 17.27 -108.25
CA GLY A 62 57.96 16.39 -107.44
C GLY A 62 58.20 16.95 -106.04
N GLN A 63 58.52 18.25 -105.92
CA GLN A 63 58.69 18.92 -104.64
C GLN A 63 57.39 18.94 -103.83
N ALA A 64 56.24 19.21 -104.47
CA ALA A 64 54.95 19.24 -103.80
C ALA A 64 54.51 17.85 -103.31
N GLN A 65 54.76 16.81 -104.11
CA GLN A 65 54.51 15.42 -103.73
C GLN A 65 55.41 14.99 -102.57
N ALA A 66 56.72 15.28 -102.65
CA ALA A 66 57.66 14.99 -101.56
C ALA A 66 57.27 15.71 -100.26
N ASN A 67 56.88 16.98 -100.34
CA ASN A 67 56.42 17.75 -99.17
C ASN A 67 55.11 17.19 -98.60
N ARG A 68 54.16 16.78 -99.45
CA ARG A 68 52.91 16.13 -99.03
C ARG A 68 53.19 14.82 -98.30
N ASP A 69 54.02 13.96 -98.89
CA ASP A 69 54.33 12.64 -98.34
C ASP A 69 55.13 12.75 -97.04
N ALA A 70 56.06 13.71 -96.96
CA ALA A 70 56.76 14.06 -95.72
C ALA A 70 55.78 14.56 -94.64
N GLY A 71 54.82 15.41 -95.01
CA GLY A 71 53.78 15.90 -94.10
C GLY A 71 52.87 14.79 -93.58
N ILE A 72 52.45 13.86 -94.44
CA ILE A 72 51.63 12.71 -94.05
C ILE A 72 52.39 11.80 -93.08
N LYS A 73 53.65 11.45 -93.41
CA LYS A 73 54.47 10.61 -92.54
C LYS A 73 54.75 11.28 -91.19
N SER A 74 55.06 12.58 -91.17
CA SER A 74 55.23 13.33 -89.92
C SER A 74 53.96 13.31 -89.09
N ALA A 75 52.81 13.66 -89.68
CA ALA A 75 51.52 13.68 -88.97
C ALA A 75 51.06 12.29 -88.50
N GLN A 76 51.51 11.21 -89.16
CA GLN A 76 51.27 9.85 -88.70
C GLN A 76 52.17 9.49 -87.51
N ALA A 77 53.48 9.80 -87.59
CA ALA A 77 54.41 9.59 -86.49
C ALA A 77 54.02 10.42 -85.25
N ASP A 78 53.55 11.65 -85.43
CA ASP A 78 53.05 12.50 -84.35
C ASP A 78 51.79 11.92 -83.71
N ARG A 79 50.86 11.39 -84.51
CA ARG A 79 49.65 10.72 -84.00
C ARG A 79 49.97 9.45 -83.22
N GLU A 80 50.87 8.61 -83.74
CA GLU A 80 51.30 7.39 -83.04
C GLU A 80 52.04 7.73 -81.75
N GLY A 81 52.93 8.73 -81.78
CA GLY A 81 53.66 9.21 -80.60
C GLY A 81 52.73 9.81 -79.53
N GLN A 82 51.73 10.60 -79.94
CA GLN A 82 50.72 11.12 -79.01
C GLN A 82 49.81 10.02 -78.47
N GLY A 83 49.41 9.05 -79.31
CA GLY A 83 48.64 7.89 -78.89
C GLY A 83 49.35 7.11 -77.79
N ALA A 84 50.63 6.77 -77.99
CA ALA A 84 51.43 6.08 -76.99
C ALA A 84 51.60 6.88 -75.69
N ARG A 85 51.71 8.21 -75.77
CA ARG A 85 51.75 9.08 -74.57
C ARG A 85 50.43 9.05 -73.81
N PHE A 86 49.29 9.19 -74.50
CA PHE A 86 47.99 9.15 -73.85
C PHE A 86 47.67 7.78 -73.26
N GLU A 87 48.07 6.69 -73.89
CA GLU A 87 47.96 5.34 -73.32
C GLU A 87 48.80 5.20 -72.05
N ALA A 88 50.05 5.69 -72.06
CA ALA A 88 50.90 5.69 -70.87
C ALA A 88 50.30 6.54 -69.74
N ASP A 89 49.85 7.76 -70.04
CA ASP A 89 49.24 8.66 -69.07
C ASP A 89 47.94 8.08 -68.50
N THR A 90 47.13 7.43 -69.35
CA THR A 90 45.91 6.71 -68.91
C THR A 90 46.28 5.57 -67.98
N GLY A 91 47.28 4.76 -68.31
CA GLY A 91 47.74 3.65 -67.46
C GLY A 91 48.29 4.12 -66.10
N ILE A 92 48.98 5.26 -66.07
CA ILE A 92 49.45 5.90 -64.82
C ILE A 92 48.26 6.36 -63.99
N ALA A 93 47.29 7.06 -64.59
CA ALA A 93 46.11 7.56 -63.90
C ALA A 93 45.22 6.42 -63.35
N GLU A 94 45.08 5.32 -64.10
CA GLU A 94 44.38 4.12 -63.64
C GLU A 94 45.11 3.48 -62.46
N SER A 95 46.42 3.29 -62.55
CA SER A 95 47.23 2.74 -61.46
C SER A 95 47.15 3.61 -60.20
N GLU A 96 47.17 4.94 -60.35
CA GLU A 96 47.04 5.87 -59.23
C GLU A 96 45.64 5.81 -58.60
N ARG A 97 44.58 5.75 -59.42
CA ARG A 97 43.20 5.58 -58.95
C ARG A 97 43.08 4.27 -58.17
N ASP A 98 43.56 3.16 -58.74
CA ASP A 98 43.44 1.84 -58.13
C ASP A 98 44.26 1.76 -56.83
N PHE A 99 45.46 2.35 -56.80
CA PHE A 99 46.25 2.52 -55.57
C PHE A 99 45.50 3.32 -54.50
N LYS A 100 44.88 4.45 -54.88
CA LYS A 100 44.08 5.27 -53.94
C LYS A 100 42.86 4.51 -53.41
N LEU A 101 42.18 3.74 -54.26
CA LEU A 101 41.04 2.91 -53.86
C LEU A 101 41.48 1.80 -52.90
N GLN A 102 42.57 1.09 -53.20
CA GLN A 102 43.11 0.06 -52.30
C GLN A 102 43.56 0.66 -50.97
N LYS A 103 44.28 1.79 -50.99
CA LYS A 103 44.69 2.50 -49.78
C LYS A 103 43.48 2.89 -48.94
N ALA A 104 42.45 3.49 -49.55
CA ALA A 104 41.23 3.87 -48.84
C ALA A 104 40.49 2.65 -48.26
N ALA A 105 40.45 1.52 -48.97
CA ALA A 105 39.87 0.28 -48.46
C ALA A 105 40.64 -0.28 -47.26
N PHE A 106 41.99 -0.27 -47.30
CA PHE A 106 42.82 -0.67 -46.17
C PHE A 106 42.68 0.28 -44.99
N ASP A 107 42.64 1.60 -45.22
CA ASP A 107 42.42 2.59 -44.17
C ASP A 107 41.04 2.42 -43.53
N GLN A 108 39.99 2.18 -44.32
CA GLN A 108 38.65 1.85 -43.82
C GLN A 108 38.69 0.59 -42.96
N GLN A 109 39.34 -0.48 -43.42
CA GLN A 109 39.44 -1.74 -42.67
C GLN A 109 40.26 -1.57 -41.38
N ALA A 110 41.35 -0.82 -41.43
CA ALA A 110 42.18 -0.52 -40.26
C ALA A 110 41.40 0.32 -39.23
N ASN A 111 40.67 1.34 -39.69
CA ASN A 111 39.84 2.17 -38.82
C ASN A 111 38.66 1.38 -38.24
N ALA A 112 38.02 0.51 -39.01
CA ALA A 112 36.97 -0.38 -38.51
C ALA A 112 37.50 -1.30 -37.41
N ARG A 113 38.66 -1.94 -37.63
CA ARG A 113 39.30 -2.79 -36.60
C ARG A 113 39.74 -2.01 -35.37
N ARG A 114 40.23 -0.78 -35.53
CA ARG A 114 40.55 0.11 -34.40
C ARG A 114 39.31 0.47 -33.59
N ALA A 115 38.24 0.89 -34.26
CA ALA A 115 36.97 1.22 -33.60
C ALA A 115 36.38 0.00 -32.88
N GLU A 116 36.45 -1.20 -33.49
CA GLU A 116 36.03 -2.44 -32.85
C GLU A 116 36.88 -2.77 -31.62
N ALA A 117 38.20 -2.61 -31.69
CA ALA A 117 39.10 -2.81 -30.55
C ALA A 117 38.83 -1.81 -29.41
N GLU A 118 38.58 -0.54 -29.73
CA GLU A 118 38.21 0.50 -28.75
C GLU A 118 36.86 0.18 -28.09
N LEU A 119 35.84 -0.21 -28.87
CA LEU A 119 34.55 -0.63 -28.35
C LEU A 119 34.67 -1.87 -27.47
N ALA A 120 35.48 -2.85 -27.87
CA ALA A 120 35.74 -4.04 -27.07
C ALA A 120 36.45 -3.69 -25.76
N TYR A 121 37.41 -2.77 -25.79
CA TYR A 121 38.08 -2.26 -24.60
C TYR A 121 37.09 -1.57 -23.64
N HIS A 122 36.28 -0.63 -24.13
CA HIS A 122 35.28 0.05 -23.32
C HIS A 122 34.18 -0.89 -22.80
N LEU A 123 33.78 -1.87 -23.59
CA LEU A 123 32.83 -2.90 -23.15
C LEU A 123 33.42 -3.73 -22.01
N GLN A 124 34.68 -4.13 -22.12
CA GLN A 124 35.37 -4.90 -21.08
C GLN A 124 35.54 -4.05 -19.81
N GLU A 125 35.95 -2.80 -19.94
CA GLU A 125 36.03 -1.84 -18.84
C GLU A 125 34.68 -1.70 -18.12
N ALA A 126 33.58 -1.55 -18.87
CA ALA A 126 32.24 -1.44 -18.31
C ALA A 126 31.79 -2.72 -17.59
N LYS A 127 32.10 -3.91 -18.15
CA LYS A 127 31.84 -5.21 -17.52
C LYS A 127 32.61 -5.36 -16.21
N THR A 128 33.93 -5.12 -16.23
CA THR A 128 34.75 -5.18 -15.03
C THR A 128 34.28 -4.18 -13.98
N ARG A 129 33.88 -2.97 -14.37
CA ARG A 129 33.29 -1.98 -13.45
C ARG A 129 31.94 -2.43 -12.89
N GLN A 130 31.14 -3.16 -13.65
CA GLN A 130 29.89 -3.76 -13.16
C GLN A 130 30.17 -4.88 -12.16
N GLU A 131 31.16 -5.73 -12.43
CA GLU A 131 31.61 -6.80 -11.53
C GLU A 131 32.15 -6.24 -10.22
N ILE A 132 33.02 -5.23 -10.28
CA ILE A 132 33.53 -4.52 -9.09
C ILE A 132 32.35 -3.96 -8.27
N ARG A 133 31.41 -3.24 -8.89
CA ARG A 133 30.24 -2.71 -8.17
C ARG A 133 29.36 -3.81 -7.58
N ARG A 134 29.21 -4.94 -8.27
CA ARG A 134 28.46 -6.09 -7.76
C ARG A 134 29.15 -6.67 -6.52
N GLU A 135 30.48 -6.76 -6.52
CA GLU A 135 31.25 -7.23 -5.37
C GLU A 135 31.21 -6.21 -4.21
N GLU A 136 31.36 -4.91 -4.50
CA GLU A 136 31.22 -3.82 -3.53
C GLU A 136 29.85 -3.86 -2.82
N MET A 137 28.76 -4.03 -3.56
CA MET A 137 27.43 -4.18 -2.97
C MET A 137 27.31 -5.44 -2.11
N GLN A 138 27.96 -6.55 -2.49
CA GLN A 138 27.96 -7.76 -1.66
C GLN A 138 28.71 -7.53 -0.35
N ILE A 139 29.86 -6.83 -0.40
CA ILE A 139 30.59 -6.42 0.80
C ILE A 139 29.69 -5.56 1.69
N GLU A 140 29.02 -4.54 1.12
CA GLU A 140 28.11 -3.67 1.89
C GLU A 140 26.95 -4.44 2.54
N VAL A 141 26.34 -5.40 1.82
CA VAL A 141 25.29 -6.25 2.37
C VAL A 141 25.82 -7.11 3.51
N VAL A 142 27.00 -7.72 3.36
CA VAL A 142 27.63 -8.52 4.41
C VAL A 142 27.99 -7.66 5.63
N GLU A 143 28.51 -6.45 5.41
CA GLU A 143 28.81 -5.49 6.49
C GLU A 143 27.55 -5.09 7.25
N ARG A 144 26.46 -4.72 6.55
CA ARG A 144 25.17 -4.44 7.19
C ARG A 144 24.62 -5.65 7.93
N GLN A 145 24.69 -6.84 7.33
CA GLN A 145 24.20 -8.06 7.97
C GLN A 145 24.97 -8.35 9.27
N LYS A 146 26.30 -8.19 9.26
CA LYS A 146 27.11 -8.29 10.48
C LYS A 146 26.78 -7.20 11.49
N GLN A 147 26.50 -5.97 11.05
CA GLN A 147 26.05 -4.89 11.94
C GLN A 147 24.72 -5.23 12.61
N ILE A 148 23.76 -5.76 11.85
CA ILE A 148 22.47 -6.23 12.39
C ILE A 148 22.71 -7.36 13.38
N GLU A 149 23.56 -8.34 13.06
CA GLU A 149 23.88 -9.45 13.96
C GLU A 149 24.51 -8.95 15.27
N VAL A 150 25.45 -8.01 15.21
CA VAL A 150 26.02 -7.38 16.41
C VAL A 150 24.95 -6.65 17.21
N GLN A 151 24.06 -5.88 16.56
CA GLN A 151 22.96 -5.20 17.22
C GLN A 151 21.97 -6.17 17.88
N GLU A 152 21.61 -7.26 17.20
CA GLU A 152 20.77 -8.32 17.74
C GLU A 152 21.42 -8.96 18.98
N GLN A 153 22.73 -9.22 18.93
CA GLN A 153 23.47 -9.72 20.08
C GLN A 153 23.50 -8.70 21.24
N GLU A 154 23.66 -7.41 20.96
CA GLU A 154 23.60 -6.35 21.98
C GLU A 154 22.20 -6.23 22.59
N ILE A 155 21.15 -6.31 21.78
CA ILE A 155 19.75 -6.33 22.24
C ILE A 155 19.51 -7.56 23.12
N ALA A 156 19.92 -8.75 22.68
CA ALA A 156 19.76 -9.98 23.45
C ALA A 156 20.53 -9.93 24.78
N ARG A 157 21.72 -9.31 24.82
CA ARG A 157 22.44 -9.06 26.07
C ARG A 157 21.65 -8.11 26.97
N ARG A 158 21.18 -6.98 26.44
CA ARG A 158 20.38 -6.00 27.21
C ARG A 158 19.07 -6.59 27.70
N GLU A 159 18.38 -7.39 26.92
CA GLU A 159 17.15 -8.08 27.33
C GLU A 159 17.43 -9.00 28.51
N LYS A 160 18.50 -9.80 28.46
CA LYS A 160 18.92 -10.66 29.58
C LYS A 160 19.31 -9.86 30.82
N GLU A 161 20.01 -8.73 30.65
CA GLU A 161 20.32 -7.82 31.75
C GLU A 161 19.05 -7.23 32.38
N LEU A 162 18.12 -6.72 31.57
CA LEU A 162 16.84 -6.16 32.04
C LEU A 162 15.95 -7.23 32.67
N GLU A 163 15.95 -8.44 32.13
CA GLU A 163 15.25 -9.58 32.72
C GLU A 163 15.81 -9.90 34.11
N ALA A 164 17.13 -9.98 34.24
CA ALA A 164 17.79 -10.24 35.51
C ALA A 164 17.63 -9.09 36.53
N THR A 165 17.75 -7.84 36.10
CA THR A 165 17.79 -6.66 36.99
C THR A 165 16.43 -6.07 37.30
N ILE A 166 15.45 -6.15 36.38
CA ILE A 166 14.13 -5.52 36.56
C ILE A 166 13.05 -6.58 36.70
N ARG A 167 12.92 -7.51 35.74
CA ARG A 167 11.79 -8.45 35.73
C ARG A 167 11.86 -9.44 36.89
N ARG A 168 13.00 -10.08 37.13
CA ARG A 168 13.17 -11.04 38.23
C ARG A 168 12.90 -10.45 39.63
N PRO A 169 13.45 -9.28 40.02
CA PRO A 169 13.10 -8.70 41.32
C PRO A 169 11.66 -8.17 41.35
N ALA A 170 11.12 -7.63 40.26
CA ALA A 170 9.72 -7.22 40.20
C ALA A 170 8.77 -8.42 40.34
N GLU A 171 9.08 -9.57 39.75
CA GLU A 171 8.32 -10.81 39.92
C GLU A 171 8.45 -11.38 41.34
N ALA A 172 9.65 -11.34 41.92
CA ALA A 172 9.87 -11.74 43.30
C ALA A 172 9.08 -10.85 44.28
N GLU A 173 9.05 -9.54 44.05
CA GLU A 173 8.28 -8.59 44.87
C GLU A 173 6.77 -8.77 44.65
N ARG A 174 6.31 -8.96 43.41
CA ARG A 174 4.91 -9.28 43.12
C ARG A 174 4.47 -10.54 43.84
N PHE A 175 5.26 -11.61 43.77
CA PHE A 175 4.98 -12.87 44.46
C PHE A 175 4.99 -12.71 45.99
N ARG A 176 5.93 -11.94 46.53
CA ARG A 176 5.98 -11.61 47.96
C ARG A 176 4.72 -10.86 48.40
N LEU A 177 4.34 -9.81 47.68
CA LEU A 177 3.15 -9.01 47.97
C LEU A 177 1.87 -9.84 47.85
N GLU A 178 1.76 -10.67 46.82
CA GLU A 178 0.61 -11.58 46.64
C GLU A 178 0.52 -12.60 47.77
N THR A 179 1.66 -13.14 48.22
CA THR A 179 1.72 -14.07 49.35
C THR A 179 1.31 -13.38 50.66
N ILE A 180 1.78 -12.15 50.90
CA ILE A 180 1.40 -11.35 52.07
C ILE A 180 -0.09 -11.02 52.02
N ALA A 181 -0.60 -10.52 50.90
CA ALA A 181 -2.01 -10.17 50.72
C ALA A 181 -2.93 -11.40 50.84
N SER A 182 -2.51 -12.55 50.31
CA SER A 182 -3.21 -13.83 50.46
C SER A 182 -3.21 -14.30 51.92
N GLY A 183 -2.06 -14.17 52.61
CA GLY A 183 -1.94 -14.48 54.04
C GLY A 183 -2.80 -13.57 54.92
N GLU A 184 -2.83 -12.27 54.65
CA GLU A 184 -3.69 -11.30 55.34
C GLU A 184 -5.17 -11.59 55.07
N LYS A 185 -5.54 -11.86 53.83
CA LYS A 185 -6.91 -12.28 53.48
C LYS A 185 -7.30 -13.55 54.25
N ALA A 186 -6.43 -14.55 54.29
CA ALA A 186 -6.66 -15.78 55.04
C ALA A 186 -6.78 -15.51 56.54
N ARG A 187 -5.95 -14.61 57.12
CA ARG A 187 -6.05 -14.20 58.52
C ARG A 187 -7.38 -13.52 58.83
N ILE A 188 -7.79 -12.54 58.00
CA ILE A 188 -9.05 -11.81 58.18
C ILE A 188 -10.25 -12.76 58.07
N VAL A 189 -10.24 -13.69 57.10
CA VAL A 189 -11.30 -14.70 56.97
C VAL A 189 -11.34 -15.62 58.17
N ALA A 190 -10.19 -16.13 58.64
CA ALA A 190 -10.13 -16.98 59.82
C ALA A 190 -10.55 -16.27 61.11
N GLU A 191 -10.18 -15.00 61.29
CA GLU A 191 -10.62 -14.15 62.40
C GLU A 191 -12.15 -13.92 62.34
N ALA A 192 -12.68 -13.57 61.16
CA ALA A 192 -14.13 -13.39 60.97
C ALA A 192 -14.92 -14.68 61.21
N GLU A 193 -14.42 -15.83 60.76
CA GLU A 193 -15.02 -17.15 61.03
C GLU A 193 -14.96 -17.50 62.52
N ALA A 194 -13.84 -17.23 63.19
CA ALA A 194 -13.69 -17.46 64.63
C ALA A 194 -14.62 -16.56 65.45
N GLU A 195 -14.79 -15.29 65.07
CA GLU A 195 -15.75 -14.36 65.69
C GLU A 195 -17.19 -14.81 65.44
N ALA A 196 -17.53 -15.20 64.21
CA ALA A 196 -18.85 -15.72 63.88
C ALA A 196 -19.18 -16.98 64.71
N GLU A 197 -18.24 -17.90 64.85
CA GLU A 197 -18.40 -19.11 65.66
C GLU A 197 -18.48 -18.79 67.16
N ALA A 198 -17.69 -17.83 67.65
CA ALA A 198 -17.77 -17.36 69.03
C ALA A 198 -19.13 -16.72 69.35
N ILE A 199 -19.68 -15.91 68.43
CA ILE A 199 -21.03 -15.34 68.55
C ILE A 199 -22.09 -16.45 68.51
N ARG A 200 -21.94 -17.45 67.63
CA ARG A 200 -22.86 -18.59 67.55
C ARG A 200 -22.87 -19.40 68.84
N LEU A 201 -21.70 -19.71 69.40
CA LEU A 201 -21.54 -20.41 70.68
C LEU A 201 -22.10 -19.60 71.84
N ARG A 202 -21.83 -18.29 71.91
CA ARG A 202 -22.42 -17.40 72.92
C ARG A 202 -23.94 -17.34 72.80
N GLY A 203 -24.46 -17.17 71.59
CA GLY A 203 -25.91 -17.17 71.34
C GLY A 203 -26.57 -18.50 71.70
N GLN A 204 -25.90 -19.63 71.48
CA GLN A 204 -26.38 -20.95 71.93
C GLN A 204 -26.35 -21.08 73.44
N ALA A 205 -25.26 -20.67 74.09
CA ALA A 205 -25.14 -20.68 75.55
C ALA A 205 -26.19 -19.77 76.21
N GLU A 206 -26.44 -18.59 75.65
CA GLU A 206 -27.50 -17.68 76.10
C GLU A 206 -28.89 -18.27 75.87
N ALA A 207 -29.14 -18.88 74.70
CA ALA A 207 -30.41 -19.55 74.42
C ALA A 207 -30.67 -20.74 75.36
N ASP A 208 -29.63 -21.52 75.67
CA ASP A 208 -29.68 -22.62 76.64
C ASP A 208 -29.90 -22.10 78.07
N ALA A 209 -29.22 -21.00 78.47
CA ALA A 209 -29.41 -20.36 79.76
C ALA A 209 -30.83 -19.78 79.92
N ILE A 210 -31.36 -19.14 78.88
CA ILE A 210 -32.75 -18.64 78.86
C ILE A 210 -33.74 -19.81 78.90
N ARG A 211 -33.50 -20.90 78.15
CA ARG A 211 -34.35 -22.10 78.21
C ARG A 211 -34.34 -22.73 79.60
N ALA A 212 -33.16 -22.91 80.21
CA ALA A 212 -33.03 -23.47 81.56
C ALA A 212 -33.69 -22.57 82.62
N ARG A 213 -33.53 -21.25 82.50
CA ARG A 213 -34.22 -20.28 83.36
C ARG A 213 -35.73 -20.31 83.14
N GLY A 214 -36.19 -20.39 81.89
CA GLY A 214 -37.59 -20.48 81.54
C GLY A 214 -38.25 -21.76 82.04
N THR A 215 -37.57 -22.90 81.97
CA THR A 215 -38.05 -24.17 82.57
C THR A 215 -38.07 -24.10 84.09
N ALA A 216 -37.05 -23.49 84.72
CA ALA A 216 -37.02 -23.31 86.18
C ALA A 216 -38.13 -22.36 86.66
N GLU A 217 -38.38 -21.26 85.94
CA GLU A 217 -39.48 -20.33 86.23
C GLU A 217 -40.84 -21.01 85.99
N ALA A 218 -41.00 -21.78 84.90
CA ALA A 218 -42.21 -22.55 84.62
C ALA A 218 -42.48 -23.61 85.69
N GLU A 219 -41.46 -24.34 86.16
CA GLU A 219 -41.58 -25.31 87.25
C GLU A 219 -41.91 -24.63 88.59
N ALA A 220 -41.25 -23.49 88.90
CA ALA A 220 -41.56 -22.71 90.09
C ALA A 220 -43.00 -22.17 90.06
N MET A 221 -43.48 -21.74 88.89
CA MET A 221 -44.86 -21.30 88.69
C MET A 221 -45.85 -22.48 88.80
N ARG A 222 -45.47 -23.67 88.33
CA ARG A 222 -46.27 -24.90 88.48
C ARG A 222 -46.37 -25.35 89.94
N LEU A 223 -45.28 -25.26 90.72
CA LEU A 223 -45.31 -25.50 92.16
C LEU A 223 -46.19 -24.47 92.88
N LYS A 224 -46.07 -23.17 92.55
CA LYS A 224 -46.98 -22.14 93.06
C LYS A 224 -48.43 -22.49 92.72
N ALA A 225 -48.73 -22.87 91.47
CA ALA A 225 -50.07 -23.27 91.06
C ALA A 225 -50.57 -24.51 91.84
N ALA A 226 -49.72 -25.51 92.10
CA ALA A 226 -50.06 -26.68 92.89
C ALA A 226 -50.35 -26.35 94.37
N SER A 227 -49.62 -25.39 94.96
CA SER A 227 -49.93 -24.87 96.29
C SER A 227 -51.25 -24.11 96.31
N TRP A 228 -51.59 -23.36 95.26
CA TRP A 228 -52.87 -22.64 95.17
C TRP A 228 -54.08 -23.57 95.00
N GLN A 229 -53.90 -24.75 94.40
CA GLN A 229 -54.95 -25.77 94.31
C GLN A 229 -55.30 -26.38 95.68
N GLN A 230 -54.34 -26.53 96.59
CA GLN A 230 -54.58 -27.10 97.93
C GLN A 230 -55.17 -26.10 98.94
N TYR A 231 -55.11 -24.78 98.65
CA TYR A 231 -55.78 -23.71 99.42
C TYR A 231 -57.09 -23.22 98.75
N GLY A 232 -57.66 -24.02 97.84
CA GLY A 232 -58.73 -23.65 96.91
C GLY A 232 -60.15 -23.48 97.47
N GLN A 233 -60.41 -23.64 98.78
CA GLN A 233 -61.75 -23.38 99.35
C GLN A 233 -61.77 -22.29 100.44
N ALA A 234 -60.61 -21.95 101.04
CA ALA A 234 -60.54 -20.92 102.08
C ALA A 234 -59.93 -19.59 101.58
N ALA A 235 -59.00 -19.62 100.63
CA ALA A 235 -58.34 -18.40 100.11
C ALA A 235 -59.26 -17.57 99.20
N MET A 236 -60.25 -18.18 98.54
CA MET A 236 -61.18 -17.49 97.65
C MET A 236 -62.16 -16.58 98.41
N ILE A 237 -62.56 -16.97 99.63
CA ILE A 237 -63.43 -16.15 100.50
C ILE A 237 -62.62 -15.00 101.12
N GLN A 238 -61.35 -15.24 101.49
CA GLN A 238 -60.50 -14.24 102.13
C GLN A 238 -60.00 -13.17 101.14
N GLN A 239 -59.63 -13.56 99.91
CA GLN A 239 -59.29 -12.61 98.83
C GLN A 239 -60.51 -11.79 98.37
N LEU A 240 -61.72 -12.36 98.38
CA LEU A 240 -62.97 -11.63 98.05
C LEU A 240 -63.33 -10.61 99.14
N LEU A 241 -63.07 -10.93 100.42
CA LEU A 241 -63.31 -10.02 101.53
C LEU A 241 -62.26 -8.88 101.59
N GLU A 242 -61.02 -9.14 101.18
CA GLU A 242 -59.95 -8.13 101.05
C GLU A 242 -60.09 -7.25 99.79
N SER A 243 -60.70 -7.74 98.71
CA SER A 243 -60.92 -6.96 97.47
C SER A 243 -62.28 -6.25 97.42
N LEU A 244 -63.20 -6.53 98.35
CA LEU A 244 -64.48 -5.83 98.49
C LEU A 244 -64.35 -4.30 98.72
N PRO A 245 -63.41 -3.81 99.56
CA PRO A 245 -63.19 -2.37 99.75
C PRO A 245 -62.71 -1.66 98.47
N ASP A 246 -61.81 -2.28 97.70
CA ASP A 246 -61.27 -1.67 96.47
C ASP A 246 -62.30 -1.63 95.35
N VAL A 247 -63.14 -2.66 95.22
CA VAL A 247 -64.26 -2.67 94.27
C VAL A 247 -65.35 -1.69 94.72
N ALA A 248 -65.66 -1.60 96.01
CA ALA A 248 -66.59 -0.59 96.54
C ALA A 248 -66.09 0.84 96.32
N ALA A 249 -64.77 1.09 96.46
CA ALA A 249 -64.16 2.38 96.16
C ALA A 249 -64.23 2.73 94.66
N ALA A 250 -63.97 1.76 93.77
CA ALA A 250 -64.04 1.97 92.33
C ALA A 250 -65.49 2.23 91.83
N VAL A 251 -66.50 1.62 92.46
CA VAL A 251 -67.93 1.84 92.13
C VAL A 251 -68.49 3.14 92.76
N ALA A 252 -67.97 3.57 93.91
CA ALA A 252 -68.41 4.81 94.58
C ALA A 252 -67.78 6.09 93.99
N GLN A 253 -66.61 5.99 93.34
CA GLN A 253 -65.92 7.15 92.77
C GLN A 253 -66.76 8.01 91.80
N PRO A 254 -67.60 7.46 90.90
CA PRO A 254 -68.43 8.27 90.01
C PRO A 254 -69.63 8.93 90.70
N LEU A 255 -70.15 8.35 91.80
CA LEU A 255 -71.28 8.94 92.54
C LEU A 255 -70.83 10.07 93.48
N ALA A 256 -69.63 10.01 94.05
CA ALA A 256 -69.08 11.05 94.93
C ALA A 256 -68.75 12.37 94.21
N LYS A 257 -68.65 12.40 92.87
CA LYS A 257 -68.26 13.58 92.08
C LYS A 257 -69.42 14.42 91.53
N THR A 258 -70.66 14.16 91.92
CA THR A 258 -71.84 14.87 91.36
C THR A 258 -72.62 15.61 92.45
N GLU A 259 -72.22 16.84 92.78
CA GLU A 259 -72.77 17.62 93.91
C GLU A 259 -73.95 18.56 93.56
N ARG A 260 -74.41 18.65 92.30
CA ARG A 260 -75.59 19.46 91.97
C ARG A 260 -76.27 19.06 90.65
N ILE A 261 -77.48 18.52 90.74
CA ILE A 261 -78.40 18.39 89.62
C ILE A 261 -79.46 19.49 89.77
N VAL A 262 -79.46 20.49 88.88
CA VAL A 262 -80.51 21.50 88.80
C VAL A 262 -81.25 21.32 87.49
N VAL A 263 -82.49 20.86 87.60
CA VAL A 263 -83.45 20.75 86.50
C VAL A 263 -84.19 22.07 86.40
N ILE A 264 -83.87 22.88 85.39
CA ILE A 264 -84.66 24.08 85.05
C ILE A 264 -85.50 23.74 83.83
N SER A 265 -86.79 23.53 84.07
CA SER A 265 -87.82 23.41 83.04
C SER A 265 -88.23 24.82 82.59
N GLY A 266 -87.79 25.23 81.41
CA GLY A 266 -88.32 26.38 80.68
C GLY A 266 -88.97 25.87 79.40
N GLY A 267 -90.30 25.82 79.37
CA GLY A 267 -91.09 25.32 78.26
C GLY A 267 -91.57 26.41 77.30
N ASN A 268 -91.72 26.04 76.02
CA ASN A 268 -92.87 26.35 75.15
C ASN A 268 -92.78 25.41 73.91
N GLY A 269 -93.44 24.23 73.94
CA GLY A 269 -94.61 23.85 73.10
C GLY A 269 -94.19 23.49 71.65
N ASP A 270 -94.27 22.26 71.12
CA ASP A 270 -95.32 21.25 71.24
C ASP A 270 -94.80 19.78 71.25
N SER A 271 -95.46 18.98 72.10
CA SER A 271 -95.68 17.52 72.02
C SER A 271 -94.44 16.61 72.02
N ALA A 272 -93.80 16.33 73.16
CA ALA A 272 -94.19 15.40 74.24
C ALA A 272 -93.19 14.22 74.31
N GLY A 273 -92.17 14.36 75.16
CA GLY A 273 -91.27 13.27 75.57
C GLY A 273 -89.77 13.57 75.42
N ALA A 274 -89.22 14.46 76.25
CA ALA A 274 -87.78 14.74 76.28
C ALA A 274 -87.26 14.88 77.72
N GLY A 275 -86.08 14.32 77.97
CA GLY A 275 -85.31 14.55 79.20
C GLY A 275 -84.07 13.66 79.32
N ALA A 276 -84.25 12.33 79.30
CA ALA A 276 -83.14 11.38 79.45
C ALA A 276 -82.57 10.89 78.11
N SER A 277 -83.39 10.81 77.06
CA SER A 277 -83.01 10.14 75.79
C SER A 277 -82.02 10.91 74.91
N ARG A 278 -81.74 12.19 75.17
CA ARG A 278 -80.73 12.96 74.43
C ARG A 278 -79.32 12.77 74.99
N ILE A 279 -79.17 12.57 76.30
CA ILE A 279 -77.88 12.24 76.93
C ILE A 279 -77.42 10.83 76.52
N THR A 280 -78.35 9.88 76.43
CA THR A 280 -78.04 8.52 75.94
C THR A 280 -77.62 8.54 74.46
N GLY A 281 -78.22 9.38 73.62
CA GLY A 281 -77.86 9.50 72.20
C GLY A 281 -76.46 10.11 71.97
N ASP A 282 -76.07 11.10 72.76
CA ASP A 282 -74.78 11.78 72.61
C ASP A 282 -73.60 10.94 73.15
N VAL A 283 -73.81 10.12 74.19
CA VAL A 283 -72.80 9.17 74.69
C VAL A 283 -72.60 8.01 73.72
N THR A 284 -73.65 7.50 73.08
CA THR A 284 -73.54 6.46 72.05
C THR A 284 -72.78 6.94 70.81
N LYS A 285 -72.92 8.21 70.41
CA LYS A 285 -72.14 8.79 69.31
C LYS A 285 -70.65 8.89 69.62
N ILE A 286 -70.27 9.27 70.84
CA ILE A 286 -68.86 9.38 71.25
C ILE A 286 -68.19 8.00 71.32
N ILE A 287 -68.89 6.98 71.83
CA ILE A 287 -68.38 5.60 71.87
C ILE A 287 -68.23 5.02 70.47
N SER A 288 -69.12 5.37 69.53
CA SER A 288 -69.05 4.86 68.15
C SER A 288 -67.87 5.44 67.33
N GLN A 289 -67.33 6.59 67.69
CA GLN A 289 -66.23 7.24 66.96
C GLN A 289 -64.84 7.00 67.57
N MET A 290 -64.78 6.47 68.80
CA MET A 290 -63.54 6.24 69.53
C MET A 290 -62.57 5.25 68.85
N PRO A 291 -63.04 4.13 68.26
CA PRO A 291 -62.13 3.18 67.59
C PRO A 291 -61.42 3.78 66.37
N ALA A 292 -62.13 4.58 65.56
CA ALA A 292 -61.58 5.19 64.36
C ALA A 292 -60.49 6.25 64.66
N ILE A 293 -60.59 6.94 65.81
CA ILE A 293 -59.60 7.96 66.22
C ILE A 293 -58.31 7.30 66.72
N VAL A 294 -58.43 6.16 67.42
CA VAL A 294 -57.26 5.40 67.90
C VAL A 294 -56.51 4.75 66.73
N GLU A 295 -57.24 4.23 65.75
CA GLU A 295 -56.67 3.67 64.51
C GLU A 295 -55.92 4.75 63.69
N ALA A 296 -56.51 5.94 63.53
CA ALA A 296 -55.91 7.05 62.79
C ALA A 296 -54.63 7.63 63.44
N LEU A 297 -54.49 7.53 64.76
CA LEU A 297 -53.32 8.06 65.50
C LEU A 297 -52.21 7.03 65.73
N THR A 298 -52.52 5.73 65.72
CA THR A 298 -51.57 4.67 66.08
C THR A 298 -51.26 3.69 64.96
N GLY A 299 -52.06 3.69 63.88
CA GLY A 299 -51.90 2.75 62.75
C GLY A 299 -52.18 1.29 63.13
N ILE A 300 -52.77 1.04 64.31
CA ILE A 300 -53.09 -0.30 64.81
C ILE A 300 -54.62 -0.44 64.86
N ASP A 301 -55.17 -1.36 64.05
CA ASP A 301 -56.57 -1.77 64.12
C ASP A 301 -56.77 -2.76 65.28
N ILE A 302 -57.23 -2.23 66.42
CA ILE A 302 -57.48 -2.98 67.66
C ILE A 302 -58.70 -3.92 67.49
N LEU A 303 -59.64 -3.61 66.59
CA LEU A 303 -60.79 -4.47 66.30
C LEU A 303 -60.41 -5.63 65.38
N GLY A 304 -59.51 -5.41 64.42
CA GLY A 304 -58.92 -6.46 63.60
C GLY A 304 -58.08 -7.45 64.41
N THR A 305 -57.18 -6.94 65.24
CA THR A 305 -56.28 -7.76 66.08
C THR A 305 -57.00 -8.53 67.20
N LEU A 306 -58.15 -8.02 67.70
CA LEU A 306 -58.98 -8.73 68.68
C LEU A 306 -59.87 -9.81 68.03
N LYS A 307 -60.23 -9.66 66.75
CA LYS A 307 -61.02 -10.63 65.99
C LYS A 307 -60.17 -11.80 65.49
N ASP A 308 -58.91 -11.54 65.15
CA ASP A 308 -57.92 -12.58 64.80
C ASP A 308 -57.47 -13.42 66.00
N LEU A 309 -57.61 -12.92 67.24
CA LEU A 309 -57.28 -13.65 68.46
C LEU A 309 -58.40 -14.56 68.99
N ARG A 310 -59.59 -14.54 68.39
CA ARG A 310 -60.77 -15.34 68.81
C ARG A 310 -61.28 -16.35 67.79
N GLY A 311 -60.54 -16.61 66.70
CA GLY A 311 -60.96 -17.46 65.59
C GLY A 311 -59.97 -18.55 65.19
N VAL A 312 -59.35 -19.27 66.14
CA VAL A 312 -58.55 -20.47 65.82
C VAL A 312 -59.46 -21.69 65.82
N GLN A 313 -60.06 -21.99 64.67
CA GLN A 313 -60.38 -23.35 64.19
C GLN A 313 -61.08 -23.25 62.83
N THR A 314 -60.32 -23.44 61.74
CA THR A 314 -60.56 -24.49 60.73
C THR A 314 -59.53 -24.36 59.61
N LEU A 315 -58.68 -25.38 59.46
CA LEU A 315 -57.93 -25.66 58.23
C LEU A 315 -58.92 -25.90 57.07
N ARG A 316 -58.88 -25.09 56.00
CA ARG A 316 -59.02 -25.56 54.59
C ARG A 316 -58.80 -24.46 53.56
N GLU A 317 -57.71 -24.63 52.80
CA GLU A 317 -57.55 -24.46 51.34
C GLU A 317 -58.10 -23.25 50.55
N ARG A 318 -57.16 -22.72 49.71
CA ARG A 318 -57.30 -22.13 48.36
C ARG A 318 -57.81 -20.68 48.21
N GLY A 319 -56.85 -19.80 47.88
CA GLY A 319 -56.57 -19.39 46.50
C GLY A 319 -57.65 -18.66 45.67
N HIS A 320 -57.26 -17.46 45.19
CA HIS A 320 -57.83 -16.67 44.06
C HIS A 320 -59.26 -16.14 44.24
N GLY A 321 -59.63 -14.94 43.78
CA GLY A 321 -59.01 -13.91 42.95
C GLY A 321 -60.07 -12.84 42.61
N GLU A 322 -59.72 -11.88 41.75
CA GLU A 322 -60.56 -11.01 40.88
C GLU A 322 -59.79 -9.69 40.68
N VAL A 323 -59.35 -9.21 39.51
CA VAL A 323 -59.83 -9.19 38.11
C VAL A 323 -61.06 -8.30 37.85
N SER A 324 -60.83 -7.14 37.24
CA SER A 324 -61.56 -6.63 36.04
C SER A 324 -60.92 -5.30 35.57
N ALA A 325 -60.31 -5.20 34.38
CA ALA A 325 -60.89 -5.12 33.01
C ALA A 325 -61.38 -3.70 32.68
N THR A 326 -60.86 -2.95 31.69
CA THR A 326 -61.00 -3.07 30.21
C THR A 326 -60.20 -1.89 29.56
N GLY A 327 -59.68 -1.88 28.32
CA GLY A 327 -59.80 -2.77 27.18
C GLY A 327 -59.00 -2.29 25.94
N GLY A 328 -59.30 -2.90 24.77
CA GLY A 328 -58.77 -2.62 23.43
C GLY A 328 -57.53 -3.47 23.07
N GLY A 329 -57.41 -4.23 21.99
CA GLY A 329 -58.15 -4.33 20.73
C GLY A 329 -57.16 -4.42 19.57
N HIS A 330 -57.20 -5.53 18.81
CA HIS A 330 -56.65 -5.75 17.45
C HIS A 330 -55.14 -6.05 17.24
N SER A 331 -54.87 -7.35 17.01
CA SER A 331 -54.32 -8.03 15.82
C SER A 331 -53.23 -7.44 14.91
N LEU A 332 -52.41 -8.40 14.41
CA LEU A 332 -51.50 -8.44 13.25
C LEU A 332 -50.02 -8.17 13.59
N GLU A 333 -49.08 -9.13 13.55
CA GLU A 333 -48.65 -10.11 12.53
C GLU A 333 -47.47 -9.62 11.69
N SER A 334 -46.43 -10.48 11.65
CA SER A 334 -45.28 -10.55 10.71
C SER A 334 -44.22 -9.44 10.85
N ALA A 335 -42.92 -9.64 10.59
CA ALA A 335 -42.17 -10.69 9.92
C ALA A 335 -40.68 -10.56 10.40
N ASN A 336 -39.98 -11.66 10.68
CA ASN A 336 -38.97 -12.27 9.78
C ASN A 336 -37.56 -11.65 9.92
N ASP A 337 -36.58 -12.42 10.44
CA ASP A 337 -35.42 -12.86 9.62
C ASP A 337 -34.54 -13.89 10.37
N SER A 338 -34.11 -14.91 9.63
CA SER A 338 -33.08 -15.92 9.91
C SER A 338 -32.59 -16.35 8.53
N PRO A 339 -31.29 -16.58 8.26
CA PRO A 339 -30.52 -17.74 8.77
C PRO A 339 -29.03 -17.36 9.03
N GLY A 340 -28.04 -18.14 9.47
CA GLY A 340 -27.80 -19.59 9.61
C GLY A 340 -26.42 -19.94 8.99
N GLY A 341 -25.53 -20.61 9.74
CA GLY A 341 -24.36 -21.39 9.24
C GLY A 341 -22.96 -20.97 9.77
N ARG A 342 -22.38 -21.64 10.78
CA ARG A 342 -21.39 -22.77 10.77
C ARG A 342 -19.98 -22.36 10.24
N SER A 343 -18.81 -22.70 10.80
CA SER A 343 -18.34 -23.84 11.62
C SER A 343 -16.90 -23.60 12.18
N THR A 344 -16.59 -24.27 13.31
CA THR A 344 -15.36 -24.57 14.13
C THR A 344 -13.98 -24.85 13.45
N PRO A 345 -12.83 -25.18 14.15
CA PRO A 345 -12.37 -25.19 15.59
C PRO A 345 -10.88 -24.62 15.79
N PRO A 346 -9.99 -25.11 16.72
CA PRO A 346 -9.78 -24.81 18.16
C PRO A 346 -8.37 -24.19 18.47
N PRO A 347 -7.87 -24.11 19.74
CA PRO A 347 -7.14 -25.26 20.33
C PRO A 347 -7.24 -25.45 21.87
N SER A 348 -7.24 -26.71 22.30
CA SER A 348 -6.41 -27.30 23.38
C SER A 348 -6.42 -28.81 23.24
#